data_AF-A0A060BVB2-F1
#
_entry.id   AF-A0A060BVB2-F1
#
_cell.length_a   1.000
_cell.length_b   1.000
_cell.length_c   1.000
_cell.angle_alpha   90.00
_cell.angle_beta   90.00
_cell.angle_gamma   90.00
#
_symmetry.space_group_name_H-M   'P 1'
#
loop_
_entity.id
_entity.type
_entity.pdbx_description
1 polymer ?
#
loop_
_entity_poly.entity_id
_entity_poly.type
_entity_poly.pdbx_seq_one_letter_code
_entity_poly.pdbx_strand_id
1 'polypeptide(L)'
;DGWWQMGARNAEDYGKYALEAAKLMKWVDPSINLPFCGLSYWSSATADWNRTVLNYLKGYADYIALHYYFGDRTNNYLEYMASMTEPENEIRQTEAIINEIRFKHKIENPVYIAFDEYNVWYRTGAEQGLE
;
A
#
# COMPACT_ATOMS: atom_id res chain seq x y z
N ASP A 1 -3.24 8.32 1.51
CA ASP A 1 -2.98 9.01 0.22
C ASP A 1 -4.26 9.50 -0.45
N GLY A 2 -5.40 8.84 -0.27
CA GLY A 2 -6.68 9.26 -0.85
C GLY A 2 -7.22 10.59 -0.31
N TRP A 3 -7.67 11.48 -1.20
CA TRP A 3 -8.25 12.78 -0.85
C TRP A 3 -9.57 12.68 -0.06
N TRP A 4 -10.24 11.54 -0.14
CA TRP A 4 -11.49 11.25 0.58
C TRP A 4 -11.27 10.88 2.06
N GLN A 5 -10.02 10.69 2.48
CA GLN A 5 -9.69 10.34 3.86
C GLN A 5 -9.62 11.61 4.73
N MET A 6 -10.27 11.58 5.90
CA MET A 6 -10.09 12.65 6.90
C MET A 6 -8.62 12.71 7.33
N GLY A 7 -8.04 13.91 7.31
CA GLY A 7 -6.62 14.08 7.63
C GLY A 7 -5.68 13.51 6.56
N ALA A 8 -6.12 13.45 5.29
CA ALA A 8 -5.28 13.09 4.16
C ALA A 8 -3.96 13.88 4.17
N ARG A 9 -2.86 13.20 3.86
CA ARG A 9 -1.51 13.76 3.79
C ARG A 9 -0.88 13.43 2.45
N ASN A 10 0.03 14.28 1.99
CA ASN A 10 1.00 13.86 0.96
C ASN A 10 1.99 12.84 1.54
N ALA A 11 2.77 12.19 0.67
CA ALA A 11 3.67 11.10 1.07
C ALA A 11 4.77 11.55 2.04
N GLU A 12 5.29 12.78 1.88
CA GLU A 12 6.33 13.30 2.76
C GLU A 12 5.81 13.57 4.17
N ASP A 13 4.65 14.21 4.27
CA ASP A 13 4.03 14.54 5.56
C ASP A 13 3.60 13.28 6.29
N TYR A 14 3.07 12.29 5.57
CA TYR A 14 2.80 10.97 6.13
C TYR A 14 4.10 10.31 6.61
N GLY A 15 5.15 10.26 5.78
CA GLY A 15 6.42 9.63 6.12
C GLY A 15 7.12 10.24 7.34
N LYS A 16 7.14 11.58 7.44
CA LYS A 16 7.68 12.31 8.60
C LYS A 16 6.89 11.98 9.88
N TYR A 17 5.57 12.02 9.80
CA TYR A 17 4.69 11.72 10.94
C TYR A 17 4.84 10.25 11.40
N ALA A 18 4.78 9.33 10.44
CA ALA A 18 4.86 7.90 10.67
C ALA A 18 6.20 7.49 11.29
N LEU A 19 7.32 8.10 10.88
CA LEU A 19 8.63 7.84 11.45
C LEU A 19 8.71 8.16 12.94
N GLU A 20 8.23 9.33 13.37
CA GLU A 20 8.31 9.71 14.79
C GLU A 20 7.38 8.85 15.65
N ALA A 21 6.20 8.49 15.12
CA ALA A 21 5.34 7.51 15.77
C ALA A 21 6.03 6.15 15.92
N ALA A 22 6.66 5.66 14.86
CA ALA A 22 7.35 4.36 14.84
C ALA A 22 8.50 4.28 15.86
N LYS A 23 9.31 5.35 15.94
CA LYS A 23 10.39 5.46 16.94
C LYS A 23 9.85 5.30 18.35
N LEU A 24 8.82 6.08 18.70
CA LEU A 24 8.22 6.05 20.02
C LEU A 24 7.66 4.65 20.33
N MET A 25 6.93 4.05 19.39
CA MET A 25 6.33 2.73 19.57
C MET A 25 7.41 1.65 19.77
N LYS A 26 8.48 1.63 18.97
CA LYS A 26 9.59 0.66 19.10
C LYS A 26 10.45 0.91 20.34
N TRP A 27 10.56 2.14 20.84
CA TRP A 27 11.23 2.42 22.11
C TRP A 27 10.45 1.90 23.31
N VAL A 28 9.12 1.92 23.24
CA VAL A 28 8.24 1.36 24.28
C VAL A 28 8.23 -0.16 24.23
N ASP A 29 8.04 -0.73 23.04
CA ASP A 29 8.05 -2.18 22.84
C ASP A 29 8.80 -2.54 21.55
N PRO A 30 10.05 -3.02 21.65
CA PRO A 30 10.84 -3.41 20.49
C PRO A 30 10.30 -4.65 19.75
N SER A 31 9.39 -5.42 20.36
CA SER A 31 8.91 -6.71 19.82
C SER A 31 7.74 -6.60 18.86
N ILE A 32 7.04 -5.46 18.83
CA ILE A 32 5.91 -5.25 17.92
C ILE A 32 6.39 -5.17 16.48
N ASN A 33 5.50 -5.50 15.54
CA ASN A 33 5.70 -5.21 14.13
C ASN A 33 4.79 -4.07 13.68
N LEU A 34 5.32 -3.18 12.84
CA LEU A 34 4.63 -1.97 12.40
C LEU A 34 4.31 -2.05 10.91
N PRO A 35 3.01 -2.18 10.54
CA PRO A 35 2.56 -1.94 9.19
C PRO A 35 2.42 -0.43 8.93
N PHE A 36 2.79 -0.02 7.72
CA PHE A 36 2.59 1.34 7.24
C PHE A 36 1.71 1.36 6.01
N CYS A 37 0.95 2.44 5.83
CA CYS A 37 0.03 2.59 4.72
C CYS A 37 0.80 2.76 3.41
N GLY A 38 0.57 1.82 2.48
CA GLY A 38 0.93 2.00 1.09
C GLY A 38 -0.08 2.88 0.34
N LEU A 39 0.04 2.86 -0.97
CA LEU A 39 -0.87 3.54 -1.89
C LEU A 39 -2.26 2.89 -1.85
N SER A 40 -3.33 3.68 -1.73
CA SER A 40 -4.70 3.19 -1.66
C SER A 40 -5.29 2.83 -3.03
N TYR A 41 -4.75 3.40 -4.11
CA TYR A 41 -5.18 3.11 -5.48
C TYR A 41 -4.04 3.28 -6.46
N TRP A 42 -3.72 2.22 -7.19
CA TRP A 42 -2.70 2.26 -8.23
C TRP A 42 -3.24 2.90 -9.49
N SER A 43 -2.60 4.00 -9.89
CA SER A 43 -2.71 4.55 -11.23
C SER A 43 -1.31 4.61 -11.82
N SER A 44 -1.20 4.62 -13.15
CA SER A 44 0.07 4.62 -13.90
C SER A 44 1.03 5.78 -13.55
N ALA A 45 0.62 6.73 -12.72
CA ALA A 45 1.39 7.91 -12.32
C ALA A 45 1.94 7.89 -10.86
N THR A 46 1.69 6.86 -10.02
CA THR A 46 1.79 7.08 -8.55
C THR A 46 2.48 6.00 -7.71
N ALA A 47 3.53 5.33 -8.20
CA ALA A 47 4.37 4.45 -7.37
C ALA A 47 5.29 5.21 -6.37
N ASP A 48 5.36 6.55 -6.47
CA ASP A 48 6.24 7.38 -5.64
C ASP A 48 5.78 7.50 -4.17
N TRP A 49 4.51 7.19 -3.87
CA TRP A 49 4.04 7.16 -2.48
C TRP A 49 4.83 6.14 -1.67
N ASN A 50 4.81 4.86 -2.07
CA ASN A 50 5.49 3.77 -1.35
C ASN A 50 6.99 4.06 -1.21
N ARG A 51 7.64 4.53 -2.29
CA ARG A 51 9.06 4.89 -2.29
C ARG A 51 9.35 6.00 -1.28
N THR A 52 8.58 7.08 -1.31
CA THR A 52 8.78 8.23 -0.41
C THR A 52 8.58 7.82 1.04
N VAL A 53 7.48 7.13 1.36
CA VAL A 53 7.16 6.69 2.72
C VAL A 53 8.25 5.77 3.27
N LEU A 54 8.62 4.72 2.53
CA LEU A 54 9.66 3.78 2.95
C LEU A 54 11.04 4.48 3.11
N ASN A 55 11.34 5.46 2.26
CA ASN A 55 12.57 6.25 2.38
C ASN A 55 12.61 7.11 3.65
N TYR A 56 11.47 7.64 4.13
CA TYR A 56 11.40 8.32 5.42
C TYR A 56 11.50 7.35 6.61
N LEU A 57 10.90 6.17 6.51
CA LEU A 57 10.85 5.20 7.60
C LEU A 57 12.21 4.54 7.89
N LYS A 58 13.18 4.55 6.97
CA LYS A 58 14.59 4.14 7.21
C LYS A 58 14.77 2.83 7.99
N GLY A 59 13.93 1.82 7.74
CA GLY A 59 14.00 0.51 8.39
C GLY A 59 13.14 0.32 9.64
N TYR A 60 12.32 1.31 10.01
CA TYR A 60 11.26 1.13 11.02
C TYR A 60 10.01 0.41 10.48
N ALA A 61 9.93 0.19 9.17
CA ALA A 61 8.84 -0.53 8.52
C ALA A 61 9.08 -2.05 8.56
N ASP A 62 8.16 -2.79 9.18
CA ASP A 62 8.13 -4.25 9.09
C ASP A 62 7.24 -4.69 7.91
N TYR A 63 6.17 -3.93 7.64
CA TYR A 63 5.25 -4.15 6.52
C TYR A 63 4.88 -2.85 5.81
N ILE A 64 4.62 -2.93 4.51
CA ILE A 64 3.91 -1.90 3.73
C ILE A 64 2.59 -2.50 3.22
N ALA A 65 1.49 -1.77 3.44
CA ALA A 65 0.17 -2.19 3.03
C ALA A 65 -0.02 -2.13 1.50
N LEU A 66 -0.80 -3.04 0.96
CA LEU A 66 -1.22 -3.06 -0.45
C LEU A 66 -2.73 -3.31 -0.48
N HIS A 67 -3.45 -2.44 -1.18
CA HIS A 67 -4.90 -2.49 -1.28
C HIS A 67 -5.31 -2.72 -2.74
N TYR A 68 -6.20 -3.68 -2.98
CA TYR A 68 -6.71 -3.92 -4.33
C TYR A 68 -8.14 -4.44 -4.34
N TYR A 69 -8.99 -3.86 -5.20
CA TYR A 69 -10.39 -4.26 -5.32
C TYR A 69 -10.76 -4.57 -6.76
N PHE A 70 -11.25 -5.78 -7.00
CA PHE A 70 -11.69 -6.24 -8.32
C PHE A 70 -13.06 -5.69 -8.69
N GLY A 71 -13.28 -5.44 -9.99
CA GLY A 71 -14.59 -5.01 -10.47
C GLY A 71 -14.87 -5.33 -11.94
N ASP A 72 -16.03 -5.95 -12.20
CA ASP A 72 -16.54 -6.18 -13.56
C ASP A 72 -17.52 -5.07 -13.97
N ARG A 73 -16.99 -3.87 -14.25
CA ARG A 73 -17.82 -2.71 -14.63
C ARG A 73 -18.26 -2.73 -16.08
N THR A 74 -17.60 -3.54 -16.92
CA THR A 74 -17.88 -3.68 -18.36
C THR A 74 -18.74 -4.91 -18.67
N ASN A 75 -19.06 -5.73 -17.66
CA ASN A 75 -19.78 -7.00 -17.78
C ASN A 75 -19.06 -7.95 -18.76
N ASN A 76 -17.74 -8.00 -18.67
CA ASN A 76 -16.86 -8.77 -19.55
C ASN A 76 -16.09 -9.80 -18.73
N TYR A 77 -16.63 -11.02 -18.69
CA TYR A 77 -16.09 -12.13 -17.91
C TYR A 77 -14.59 -12.40 -18.18
N LEU A 78 -14.15 -12.37 -19.44
CA LEU A 78 -12.75 -12.69 -19.76
C LEU A 78 -11.79 -11.60 -19.30
N GLU A 79 -12.19 -10.33 -19.42
CA GLU A 79 -11.44 -9.19 -18.90
C GLU A 79 -11.38 -9.22 -17.38
N TYR A 80 -12.51 -9.48 -16.72
CA TYR A 80 -12.57 -9.65 -15.28
C TYR A 80 -11.65 -10.77 -14.78
N MET A 81 -11.66 -11.93 -15.44
CA MET A 81 -10.75 -13.02 -15.08
C MET A 81 -9.28 -12.68 -15.35
N ALA A 82 -8.99 -11.85 -16.36
CA ALA A 82 -7.64 -11.38 -16.67
C ALA A 82 -7.12 -10.28 -15.72
N SER A 83 -8.02 -9.59 -14.99
CA SER A 83 -7.67 -8.52 -14.06
C SER A 83 -6.77 -8.96 -12.90
N MET A 84 -6.62 -10.27 -12.66
CA MET A 84 -5.65 -10.83 -11.69
C MET A 84 -4.19 -10.48 -12.01
N THR A 85 -3.89 -10.11 -13.26
CA THR A 85 -2.54 -9.67 -13.67
C THR A 85 -2.15 -8.31 -13.09
N GLU A 86 -3.13 -7.46 -12.75
CA GLU A 86 -2.90 -6.14 -12.17
C GLU A 86 -2.33 -6.20 -10.75
N PRO A 87 -2.95 -6.88 -9.76
CA PRO A 87 -2.38 -6.99 -8.41
C PRO A 87 -1.05 -7.76 -8.40
N GLU A 88 -0.82 -8.70 -9.33
CA GLU A 88 0.50 -9.32 -9.49
C GLU A 88 1.57 -8.26 -9.85
N ASN A 89 1.25 -7.37 -10.80
CA ASN A 89 2.15 -6.29 -11.19
C ASN A 89 2.37 -5.28 -10.05
N GLU A 90 1.35 -4.99 -9.23
CA GLU A 90 1.47 -4.12 -8.05
C GLU A 90 2.34 -4.73 -6.95
N ILE A 91 2.21 -6.04 -6.70
CA ILE A 91 3.08 -6.79 -5.78
C ILE A 91 4.53 -6.67 -6.26
N ARG A 92 4.81 -6.96 -7.53
CA ARG A 92 6.16 -6.89 -8.11
C ARG A 92 6.76 -5.49 -8.04
N GLN A 93 5.96 -4.45 -8.31
CA GLN A 93 6.40 -3.06 -8.17
C GLN A 93 6.73 -2.71 -6.71
N THR A 94 5.89 -3.15 -5.77
CA THR A 94 6.10 -2.92 -4.34
C THR A 94 7.36 -3.64 -3.85
N GLU A 95 7.58 -4.88 -4.26
CA GLU A 95 8.82 -5.63 -3.98
C GLU A 95 10.06 -4.91 -4.52
N ALA A 96 10.00 -4.37 -5.75
CA ALA A 96 11.09 -3.62 -6.34
C ALA A 96 11.43 -2.36 -5.52
N ILE A 97 10.42 -1.62 -5.07
CA ILE A 97 10.60 -0.43 -4.21
C ILE A 97 11.17 -0.82 -2.85
N ILE A 98 10.67 -1.90 -2.23
CA ILE A 98 11.22 -2.41 -0.97
C ILE A 98 12.71 -2.71 -1.13
N ASN A 99 13.09 -3.42 -2.18
CA ASN A 99 14.49 -3.77 -2.45
C ASN A 99 15.37 -2.53 -2.70
N GLU A 100 14.86 -1.55 -3.45
CA GLU A 100 15.53 -0.26 -3.68
C GLU A 100 15.86 0.43 -2.35
N ILE A 101 14.86 0.58 -1.47
CA ILE A 101 15.02 1.27 -0.17
C ILE A 101 15.92 0.48 0.78
N ARG A 102 15.74 -0.85 0.84
CA ARG A 102 16.60 -1.72 1.68
C ARG A 102 18.05 -1.61 1.27
N PHE A 103 18.34 -1.64 -0.04
CA PHE A 103 19.69 -1.46 -0.56
C PHE A 103 20.24 -0.06 -0.23
N LYS A 104 19.48 0.99 -0.51
CA LYS A 104 19.88 2.39 -0.30
C LYS A 104 20.26 2.70 1.15
N HIS A 105 19.49 2.17 2.11
CA HIS A 105 19.67 2.44 3.54
C HIS A 105 20.38 1.31 4.30
N LYS A 106 20.86 0.27 3.60
CA LYS A 106 21.51 -0.91 4.20
C LYS A 106 20.65 -1.59 5.27
N ILE A 107 19.34 -1.70 5.01
CA ILE A 107 18.39 -2.34 5.92
C ILE A 107 18.52 -3.85 5.74
N GLU A 108 19.06 -4.53 6.76
CA GLU A 108 19.24 -5.98 6.75
C GLU A 108 17.93 -6.72 6.95
N ASN A 109 17.09 -6.22 7.86
CA ASN A 109 15.79 -6.82 8.14
C ASN A 109 14.89 -6.83 6.89
N PRO A 110 14.11 -7.89 6.68
CA PRO A 110 13.12 -7.93 5.62
C PRO A 110 12.01 -6.93 5.90
N VAL A 111 11.51 -6.31 4.83
CA VAL A 111 10.24 -5.56 4.84
C VAL A 111 9.28 -6.36 3.98
N TYR A 112 8.10 -6.67 4.50
CA TYR A 112 7.12 -7.50 3.82
C TYR A 112 5.97 -6.67 3.25
N ILE A 113 5.19 -7.27 2.37
CA ILE A 113 3.92 -6.71 1.89
C ILE A 113 2.80 -7.25 2.77
N ALA A 114 1.98 -6.35 3.32
CA ALA A 114 0.73 -6.69 3.97
C ALA A 114 -0.41 -6.43 2.98
N PHE A 115 -0.97 -7.49 2.39
CA PHE A 115 -2.16 -7.36 1.55
C PHE A 115 -3.40 -7.36 2.45
N ASP A 116 -3.63 -6.23 3.11
CA ASP A 116 -4.59 -6.08 4.22
C ASP A 116 -5.98 -5.59 3.77
N GLU A 117 -6.11 -5.11 2.53
CA GLU A 117 -7.39 -4.81 1.88
C GLU A 117 -7.46 -5.48 0.50
N TYR A 118 -8.27 -6.55 0.39
CA TYR A 118 -8.55 -7.17 -0.90
C TYR A 118 -9.96 -7.76 -0.97
N ASN A 119 -10.68 -7.49 -2.05
CA ASN A 119 -11.92 -8.20 -2.38
C ASN A 119 -12.45 -7.85 -3.77
N VAL A 120 -13.56 -8.46 -4.16
CA VAL A 120 -14.43 -7.96 -5.22
C VAL A 120 -15.30 -6.83 -4.67
N TRP A 121 -15.19 -5.64 -5.27
CA TRP A 121 -15.98 -4.48 -4.84
C TRP A 121 -16.28 -3.53 -6.02
N TYR A 122 -17.45 -3.72 -6.65
CA TYR A 122 -17.86 -2.90 -7.80
C TYR A 122 -19.36 -2.62 -7.92
N ARG A 123 -20.21 -3.33 -7.16
CA ARG A 123 -21.68 -3.16 -7.21
C ARG A 123 -22.19 -1.97 -6.40
N THR A 124 -21.34 -1.33 -5.61
CA THR A 124 -21.70 -0.13 -4.86
C THR A 124 -21.86 1.05 -5.82
N GLY A 125 -23.09 1.54 -5.99
CA GLY A 125 -23.42 2.66 -6.87
C GLY A 125 -24.16 2.28 -8.17
N ALA A 126 -24.45 1.00 -8.40
CA ALA A 126 -25.41 0.60 -9.44
C ALA A 126 -26.83 0.92 -8.97
N GLU A 127 -27.65 1.56 -9.81
CA GLU A 127 -29.08 1.83 -9.51
C GLU A 127 -29.87 0.54 -9.26
N GLN A 128 -29.38 -0.60 -9.74
CA GLN A 128 -29.95 -1.90 -9.46
C GLN A 128 -29.38 -2.41 -8.14
N GLY A 129 -30.23 -2.36 -7.12
CA GLY A 129 -29.99 -2.98 -5.83
C GLY A 129 -29.59 -4.45 -5.97
N LEU A 130 -28.91 -4.95 -4.94
CA LEU A 130 -28.48 -6.33 -4.84
C LEU A 130 -29.71 -7.26 -4.84
N GLU A 131 -30.05 -7.83 -5.99
CA GLU A 131 -30.74 -9.12 -6.10
C GLU A 131 -29.71 -10.25 -6.17
#